data_AF-A0A3M7HC81-F1
#
_entry.id   AF-A0A3M7HC81-F1
#
_cell.length_a   1.000
_cell.length_b   1.000
_cell.length_c   1.000
_cell.angle_alpha   90.00
_cell.angle_beta   90.00
_cell.angle_gamma   90.00
#
_symmetry.space_group_name_H-M   'P 1'
#
loop_
_entity.id
_entity.type
_entity.pdbx_description
1 polymer ?
#
loop_
_entity_poly.entity_id
_entity_poly.type
_entity_poly.pdbx_seq_one_letter_code
_entity_poly.pdbx_strand_id
1 'polypeptide(L)'
;MIDFTDDIIHVKCDGSDKLTHVHRSLLLDPSSPLQELDSCGGTFDPVTNTLDISDFAQHDSFQLIIHWLYTGDIALADQGSDPVTTVNVLCNAHRAIIELQFDWAFQDKCRLRNTIMDHLVDRVINPEKYGEAITVEDLLKVRRHPYGRFSSFIRDWMLHGNLTSKMRPEQLVQLFDGGWKDYFLQIFFEQRLRRCDTPPWEKDPCAYHLHFGESKRCQARA
;
A
#
# COMPACT_ATOMS: atom_id res chain seq x y z
N MET A 1 18.97 -21.07 -27.24
CA MET A 1 19.01 -21.42 -25.81
C MET A 1 19.19 -20.09 -25.10
N ILE A 2 18.13 -19.54 -24.51
CA ILE A 2 18.19 -18.25 -23.81
C ILE A 2 18.76 -18.55 -22.43
N ASP A 3 19.86 -17.90 -22.09
CA ASP A 3 20.51 -18.01 -20.79
C ASP A 3 19.64 -17.26 -19.76
N PHE A 4 18.94 -17.99 -18.91
CA PHE A 4 17.99 -17.42 -17.94
C PHE A 4 18.70 -16.78 -16.74
N THR A 5 20.00 -17.00 -16.57
CA THR A 5 20.76 -16.48 -15.42
C THR A 5 21.19 -15.02 -15.58
N ASP A 6 21.39 -14.54 -16.82
CA ASP A 6 21.79 -13.15 -17.11
C ASP A 6 20.61 -12.15 -17.06
N ASP A 7 19.37 -12.64 -16.95
CA ASP A 7 18.17 -11.80 -16.81
C ASP A 7 17.81 -11.50 -15.35
N ILE A 8 18.50 -12.07 -14.36
CA ILE A 8 18.17 -11.82 -12.94
C ILE A 8 18.87 -10.55 -12.46
N ILE A 9 18.14 -9.62 -11.86
CA ILE A 9 18.72 -8.54 -11.05
C ILE A 9 18.49 -8.81 -9.56
N HIS A 10 19.44 -8.33 -8.75
CA HIS A 10 19.29 -8.32 -7.30
C HIS A 10 18.66 -6.99 -6.87
N VAL A 11 17.63 -7.03 -6.03
CA VAL A 11 16.97 -5.83 -5.52
C VAL A 11 17.14 -5.77 -4.01
N LYS A 12 17.77 -4.69 -3.54
CA LYS A 12 17.94 -4.39 -2.12
C LYS A 12 16.84 -3.42 -1.67
N CYS A 13 16.22 -3.70 -0.53
CA CYS A 13 15.11 -2.95 0.03
C CYS A 13 15.38 -2.63 1.52
N ASP A 14 14.66 -1.65 2.07
CA ASP A 14 14.73 -1.35 3.50
C ASP A 14 14.14 -2.48 4.36
N GLY A 15 14.56 -2.55 5.62
CA GLY A 15 14.05 -3.50 6.60
C GLY A 15 14.57 -4.95 6.45
N SER A 16 15.48 -5.23 5.52
CA SER A 16 16.11 -6.55 5.40
C SER A 16 17.48 -6.50 4.73
N ASP A 17 18.41 -7.34 5.18
CA ASP A 17 19.69 -7.59 4.49
C ASP A 17 19.54 -8.59 3.31
N LYS A 18 18.32 -9.11 3.08
CA LYS A 18 18.04 -10.06 1.99
C LYS A 18 17.88 -9.36 0.66
N LEU A 19 18.53 -9.90 -0.37
CA LEU A 19 18.32 -9.51 -1.76
C LEU A 19 17.10 -10.23 -2.33
N THR A 20 16.25 -9.47 -3.02
CA THR A 20 15.14 -10.01 -3.81
C THR A 20 15.63 -10.27 -5.22
N HIS A 21 15.46 -11.48 -5.74
CA HIS A 21 15.90 -11.85 -7.08
C HIS A 21 14.74 -11.74 -8.06
N VAL A 22 14.87 -10.89 -9.08
CA VAL A 22 13.78 -10.59 -10.03
C VAL A 22 14.30 -10.68 -11.45
N HIS A 23 13.51 -11.27 -12.36
CA HIS A 23 13.78 -11.18 -13.78
C HIS A 23 13.66 -9.72 -14.24
N ARG A 24 14.73 -9.18 -14.80
CA ARG A 24 14.85 -7.83 -15.35
C ARG A 24 13.72 -7.56 -16.33
N SER A 25 13.33 -8.53 -17.14
CA SER A 25 12.18 -8.44 -18.06
C SER A 25 10.85 -8.07 -17.38
N LEU A 26 10.61 -8.45 -16.12
CA LEU A 26 9.40 -8.05 -15.37
C LEU A 26 9.45 -6.60 -14.89
N LEU A 27 10.65 -6.06 -14.75
CA LEU A 27 10.89 -4.69 -14.34
C LEU A 27 11.02 -3.77 -15.56
N LEU A 28 11.53 -4.27 -16.69
CA LEU A 28 11.76 -3.50 -17.92
C LEU A 28 10.64 -3.64 -18.97
N ASP A 29 9.53 -4.35 -18.68
CA ASP A 29 8.38 -4.42 -19.58
C ASP A 29 8.06 -2.98 -20.08
N PRO A 30 7.78 -2.72 -21.37
CA PRO A 30 7.28 -1.42 -21.82
C PRO A 30 6.02 -0.97 -21.06
N SER A 31 5.31 -1.91 -20.43
CA SER A 31 4.24 -1.66 -19.47
C SER A 31 4.70 -1.53 -18.00
N SER A 32 5.95 -1.80 -17.67
CA SER A 32 6.57 -1.43 -16.40
C SER A 32 7.18 -0.03 -16.51
N PRO A 33 7.20 0.77 -15.43
CA PRO A 33 7.80 2.12 -15.44
C PRO A 33 9.30 2.11 -15.15
N LEU A 34 9.91 0.94 -14.93
CA LEU A 34 11.35 0.84 -14.75
C LEU A 34 12.07 0.69 -16.09
N GLN A 35 11.54 1.27 -17.18
CA GLN A 35 12.08 1.17 -18.55
C GLN A 35 13.58 1.50 -18.63
N GLU A 36 14.08 2.31 -17.70
CA GLU A 36 15.50 2.44 -17.38
C GLU A 36 15.70 2.19 -15.87
N LEU A 37 16.56 1.25 -15.49
CA LEU A 37 16.86 0.97 -14.08
C LEU A 37 17.47 2.18 -13.36
N ASP A 38 18.09 3.10 -14.11
CA ASP A 38 18.62 4.38 -13.62
C ASP A 38 17.58 5.50 -13.55
N SER A 39 16.42 5.36 -14.22
CA SER A 39 15.34 6.37 -14.19
C SER A 39 14.34 6.13 -13.06
N CYS A 40 14.41 4.97 -12.40
CA CYS A 40 13.52 4.64 -11.29
C CYS A 40 14.09 5.13 -9.95
N GLY A 41 13.23 5.35 -8.96
CA GLY A 41 13.64 5.74 -7.60
C GLY A 41 14.53 4.68 -6.95
N GLY A 42 15.83 4.73 -7.22
CA GLY A 42 16.81 3.76 -6.78
C GLY A 42 18.20 4.03 -7.37
N THR A 43 19.19 3.23 -6.98
CA THR A 43 20.56 3.29 -7.51
C THR A 43 20.96 1.92 -8.03
N PHE A 44 21.28 1.82 -9.33
CA PHE A 44 21.72 0.58 -9.94
C PHE A 44 23.25 0.48 -9.98
N ASP A 45 23.79 -0.62 -9.46
CA ASP A 45 25.20 -0.98 -9.56
C ASP A 45 25.37 -2.07 -10.64
N PRO A 46 25.98 -1.76 -11.80
CA PRO A 46 26.18 -2.72 -12.88
C PRO A 46 27.25 -3.77 -12.56
N VAL A 47 28.14 -3.52 -11.59
CA VAL A 47 29.20 -4.47 -11.20
C VAL A 47 28.62 -5.62 -10.40
N THR A 48 27.70 -5.32 -9.49
CA THR A 48 27.01 -6.31 -8.66
C THR A 48 25.64 -6.70 -9.21
N ASN A 49 25.23 -6.10 -10.33
CA ASN A 49 23.90 -6.26 -10.93
C ASN A 49 22.76 -6.07 -9.90
N THR A 50 22.94 -5.07 -9.02
CA THR A 50 22.07 -4.81 -7.87
C THR A 50 21.40 -3.45 -8.00
N LEU A 51 20.08 -3.43 -7.87
CA LEU A 51 19.26 -2.22 -7.74
C LEU A 51 18.96 -1.97 -6.26
N ASP A 52 19.43 -0.86 -5.71
CA ASP A 52 19.10 -0.42 -4.35
C ASP A 52 17.88 0.53 -4.39
N ILE A 53 16.76 0.08 -3.82
CA ILE A 53 15.52 0.86 -3.66
C ILE A 53 15.16 1.08 -2.18
N SER A 54 16.14 0.99 -1.28
CA SER A 54 15.89 1.02 0.17
C SER A 54 15.16 2.29 0.62
N ASP A 55 15.41 3.44 -0.01
CA ASP A 55 14.72 4.68 0.34
C ASP A 55 13.22 4.68 -0.01
N PHE A 56 12.78 3.78 -0.89
CA PHE A 56 11.46 3.82 -1.52
C PHE A 56 10.58 2.61 -1.16
N ALA A 57 11.17 1.45 -0.88
CA ALA A 57 10.42 0.23 -0.58
C ALA A 57 11.03 -0.60 0.56
N GLN A 58 10.15 -1.11 1.42
CA GLN A 58 10.49 -2.13 2.42
C GLN A 58 10.42 -3.53 1.82
N HIS A 59 11.28 -4.43 2.29
CA HIS A 59 11.46 -5.77 1.73
C HIS A 59 10.15 -6.55 1.58
N ASP A 60 9.40 -6.74 2.67
CA ASP A 60 8.16 -7.55 2.64
C ASP A 60 7.07 -6.92 1.75
N SER A 61 7.04 -5.59 1.69
CA SER A 61 6.11 -4.84 0.84
C SER A 61 6.49 -4.92 -0.64
N PHE A 62 7.79 -4.92 -0.94
CA PHE A 62 8.30 -5.11 -2.29
C PHE A 62 8.08 -6.54 -2.79
N GLN A 63 8.27 -7.54 -1.91
CA GLN A 63 7.97 -8.95 -2.21
C GLN A 63 6.51 -9.13 -2.68
N LEU A 64 5.57 -8.40 -2.08
CA LEU A 64 4.17 -8.42 -2.49
C LEU A 64 3.98 -7.87 -3.92
N ILE A 65 4.65 -6.77 -4.26
CA ILE A 65 4.62 -6.19 -5.61
C ILE A 65 5.21 -7.18 -6.62
N ILE A 66 6.36 -7.77 -6.30
CA ILE A 66 7.01 -8.77 -7.16
C ILE A 66 6.14 -10.00 -7.35
N HIS A 67 5.54 -10.53 -6.28
CA HIS A 67 4.63 -11.67 -6.38
C HIS A 67 3.47 -11.39 -7.34
N TRP A 68 2.89 -10.19 -7.26
CA TRP A 68 1.85 -9.77 -8.19
C TRP A 68 2.34 -9.65 -9.64
N LEU A 69 3.55 -9.14 -9.87
CA LEU A 69 4.12 -9.09 -11.23
C LEU A 69 4.29 -10.50 -11.84
N TYR A 70 4.60 -11.51 -11.03
CA TYR A 70 4.73 -12.89 -11.49
C TYR A 70 3.39 -13.62 -11.68
N THR A 71 2.40 -13.34 -10.83
CA THR A 71 1.20 -14.19 -10.71
C THR A 71 -0.09 -13.49 -11.12
N GLY A 72 -0.09 -12.16 -11.15
CA GLY A 72 -1.28 -11.33 -11.29
C GLY A 72 -2.15 -11.25 -10.02
N ASP A 73 -1.71 -11.83 -8.90
CA ASP A 73 -2.44 -11.87 -7.64
C ASP A 73 -1.54 -11.47 -6.45
N ILE A 74 -2.15 -11.11 -5.32
CA ILE A 74 -1.46 -10.83 -4.07
C ILE A 74 -1.59 -12.06 -3.16
N ALA A 75 -0.47 -12.70 -2.83
CA ALA A 75 -0.44 -13.74 -1.81
C ALA A 75 -0.18 -13.13 -0.43
N LEU A 76 -1.24 -13.00 0.37
CA LEU A 76 -1.13 -12.74 1.80
C LEU A 76 -1.29 -14.06 2.56
N ALA A 77 -0.49 -14.26 3.60
CA ALA A 77 -0.73 -15.31 4.56
C ALA A 77 -1.92 -14.90 5.44
N ASP A 78 -3.15 -15.02 4.93
CA ASP A 78 -4.35 -14.48 5.58
C ASP A 78 -4.75 -15.23 6.86
N GLN A 79 -4.24 -16.44 7.08
CA GLN A 79 -4.50 -17.23 8.28
C GLN A 79 -3.29 -17.24 9.21
N GLY A 80 -3.41 -16.59 10.37
CA GLY A 80 -2.42 -16.62 11.45
C GLY A 80 -1.33 -15.54 11.39
N SER A 81 -1.36 -14.65 10.39
CA SER A 81 -0.54 -13.44 10.38
C SER A 81 -1.15 -12.38 11.31
N ASP A 82 -0.28 -11.58 11.93
CA ASP A 82 -0.71 -10.42 12.74
C ASP A 82 -1.44 -9.41 11.82
N PRO A 83 -2.71 -9.03 12.11
CA PRO A 83 -3.49 -8.13 11.26
C PRO A 83 -2.79 -6.79 11.02
N VAL A 84 -2.14 -6.25 12.06
CA VAL A 84 -1.43 -4.97 12.02
C VAL A 84 -0.23 -5.05 11.07
N THR A 85 0.55 -6.12 11.17
CA THR A 85 1.67 -6.40 10.27
C THR A 85 1.21 -6.49 8.81
N THR A 86 0.10 -7.19 8.55
CA THR A 86 -0.43 -7.32 7.19
C THR A 86 -0.87 -5.98 6.61
N VAL A 87 -1.57 -5.15 7.39
CA VAL A 87 -1.96 -3.81 6.95
C VAL A 87 -0.75 -2.91 6.77
N ASN A 88 0.27 -3.00 7.62
CA ASN A 88 1.53 -2.28 7.44
C ASN A 88 2.19 -2.64 6.11
N VAL A 89 2.28 -3.94 5.78
CA VAL A 89 2.81 -4.42 4.49
C VAL A 89 2.01 -3.88 3.32
N LEU A 90 0.67 -3.93 3.37
CA LEU A 90 -0.21 -3.41 2.31
C LEU A 90 -0.06 -1.89 2.13
N CYS A 91 0.02 -1.12 3.22
CA CYS A 91 0.20 0.33 3.17
C CYS A 91 1.56 0.71 2.57
N ASN A 92 2.62 0.02 2.98
CA ASN A 92 3.97 0.24 2.46
C ASN A 92 4.10 -0.21 0.99
N ALA A 93 3.40 -1.28 0.58
CA ALA A 93 3.34 -1.70 -0.82
C ALA A 93 2.61 -0.63 -1.66
N HIS A 94 1.47 -0.11 -1.19
CA HIS A 94 0.77 0.98 -1.86
C HIS A 94 1.68 2.21 -2.03
N ARG A 95 2.47 2.57 -1.02
CA ARG A 95 3.45 3.65 -1.10
C ARG A 95 4.55 3.35 -2.11
N ALA A 96 5.17 2.17 -2.03
CA ALA A 96 6.26 1.78 -2.92
C ALA A 96 5.83 1.82 -4.40
N ILE A 97 4.58 1.48 -4.73
CA ILE A 97 4.05 1.60 -6.09
C ILE A 97 3.99 3.06 -6.57
N ILE A 98 3.80 4.02 -5.67
CA ILE A 98 3.82 5.46 -6.00
C ILE A 98 5.26 5.91 -6.21
N GLU A 99 6.13 5.64 -5.24
CA GLU A 99 7.52 6.10 -5.21
C GLU A 99 8.35 5.53 -6.37
N LEU A 100 8.18 4.23 -6.64
CA LEU A 100 8.84 3.54 -7.76
C LEU A 100 8.10 3.75 -9.09
N GLN A 101 7.06 4.58 -9.08
CA GLN A 101 6.23 4.92 -10.22
C GLN A 101 5.57 3.74 -10.96
N PHE A 102 5.48 2.55 -10.32
CA PHE A 102 4.93 1.28 -10.87
C PHE A 102 3.61 1.39 -11.66
N ASP A 103 2.83 2.46 -11.46
CA ASP A 103 1.44 2.52 -11.84
C ASP A 103 0.96 3.89 -12.38
N TRP A 104 1.80 4.66 -13.06
CA TRP A 104 1.41 6.02 -13.49
C TRP A 104 0.95 6.16 -14.95
N ALA A 105 1.16 5.18 -15.83
CA ALA A 105 1.04 5.42 -17.28
C ALA A 105 -0.19 4.81 -18.00
N PHE A 106 -0.89 3.78 -17.50
CA PHE A 106 -1.98 3.14 -18.28
C PHE A 106 -3.09 2.52 -17.40
N GLN A 107 -4.32 2.49 -17.93
CA GLN A 107 -5.54 2.04 -17.23
C GLN A 107 -5.49 0.59 -16.71
N ASP A 108 -4.72 -0.30 -17.36
CA ASP A 108 -4.53 -1.68 -16.90
C ASP A 108 -3.53 -1.81 -15.73
N LYS A 109 -2.75 -0.76 -15.44
CA LYS A 109 -1.71 -0.78 -14.39
C LYS A 109 -2.27 -0.50 -13.00
N CYS A 110 -3.41 0.19 -12.89
CA CYS A 110 -4.02 0.49 -11.58
C CYS A 110 -4.56 -0.72 -10.84
N ARG A 111 -4.49 -1.91 -11.46
CA ARG A 111 -4.93 -3.17 -10.88
C ARG A 111 -4.20 -3.50 -9.59
N LEU A 112 -2.88 -3.31 -9.52
CA LEU A 112 -2.15 -3.63 -8.29
C LEU A 112 -2.56 -2.69 -7.14
N ARG A 113 -2.63 -1.37 -7.37
CA ARG A 113 -3.14 -0.42 -6.37
C ARG A 113 -4.56 -0.75 -5.95
N ASN A 114 -5.42 -1.07 -6.93
CA ASN A 114 -6.80 -1.41 -6.65
C ASN A 114 -6.91 -2.72 -5.87
N THR A 115 -6.11 -3.74 -6.18
CA THR A 115 -6.10 -5.01 -5.43
C THR A 115 -5.63 -4.79 -3.99
N ILE A 116 -4.61 -3.94 -3.78
CA ILE A 116 -4.20 -3.55 -2.42
C ILE A 116 -5.33 -2.81 -1.70
N MET A 117 -6.03 -1.90 -2.38
CA MET A 117 -7.18 -1.19 -1.81
C MET A 117 -8.34 -2.14 -1.49
N ASP A 118 -8.64 -3.12 -2.34
CA ASP A 118 -9.65 -4.16 -2.08
C ASP A 118 -9.30 -4.92 -0.79
N HIS A 119 -8.04 -5.35 -0.63
CA HIS A 119 -7.59 -6.02 0.60
C HIS A 119 -7.66 -5.14 1.85
N LEU A 120 -7.35 -3.84 1.73
CA LEU A 120 -7.42 -2.90 2.84
C LEU A 120 -8.87 -2.62 3.24
N VAL A 121 -9.77 -2.41 2.27
CA VAL A 121 -11.20 -2.14 2.50
C VAL A 121 -11.87 -3.38 3.08
N ASP A 122 -11.61 -4.59 2.56
CA ASP A 122 -12.23 -5.81 3.08
C ASP A 122 -11.84 -6.09 4.53
N ARG A 123 -10.60 -5.78 4.93
CA ARG A 123 -10.14 -5.87 6.34
C ARG A 123 -10.81 -4.88 7.28
N VAL A 124 -11.24 -3.72 6.76
CA VAL A 124 -12.02 -2.73 7.52
C VAL A 124 -13.45 -3.20 7.71
N ILE A 125 -14.06 -3.73 6.66
CA ILE A 125 -15.49 -4.11 6.65
C ILE A 125 -15.70 -5.45 7.36
N ASN A 126 -14.80 -6.41 7.16
CA ASN A 126 -14.91 -7.80 7.62
C ASN A 126 -13.69 -8.22 8.48
N PRO A 127 -13.36 -7.50 9.57
CA PRO A 127 -12.18 -7.80 10.38
C PRO A 127 -12.17 -9.22 10.95
N GLU A 128 -13.34 -9.80 11.22
CA GLU A 128 -13.51 -11.15 11.76
C GLU A 128 -12.96 -12.26 10.85
N LYS A 129 -12.81 -11.99 9.55
CA LYS A 129 -12.17 -12.92 8.60
C LYS A 129 -10.64 -12.97 8.76
N TYR A 130 -10.06 -11.92 9.33
CA TYR A 130 -8.62 -11.66 9.33
C TYR A 130 -8.00 -11.63 10.73
N GLY A 131 -8.79 -11.88 11.79
CA GLY A 131 -8.33 -11.88 13.18
C GLY A 131 -8.93 -10.74 13.99
N GLU A 132 -8.11 -10.10 14.84
CA GLU A 132 -8.56 -8.95 15.63
C GLU A 132 -8.75 -7.72 14.74
N ALA A 133 -9.83 -6.98 14.99
CA ALA A 133 -10.10 -5.72 14.29
C ALA A 133 -9.00 -4.70 14.59
N ILE A 134 -8.38 -4.18 13.55
CA ILE A 134 -7.32 -3.17 13.66
C ILE A 134 -7.92 -1.87 14.16
N THR A 135 -7.37 -1.36 15.26
CA THR A 135 -7.80 -0.10 15.84
C THR A 135 -7.15 1.08 15.14
N VAL A 136 -7.71 2.28 15.33
CA VAL A 136 -7.08 3.53 14.88
C VAL A 136 -5.67 3.70 15.45
N GLU A 137 -5.43 3.23 16.68
CA GLU A 137 -4.10 3.25 17.31
C GLU A 137 -3.09 2.39 16.55
N ASP A 138 -3.48 1.18 16.17
CA ASP A 138 -2.61 0.28 15.42
C ASP A 138 -2.32 0.80 14.03
N LEU A 139 -3.33 1.39 13.39
CA LEU A 139 -3.13 2.06 12.11
C LEU A 139 -2.09 3.18 12.26
N LEU A 140 -2.08 3.95 13.36
CA LEU A 140 -1.16 5.08 13.56
C LEU A 140 0.29 4.67 13.77
N LYS A 141 0.55 3.41 14.14
CA LYS A 141 1.91 2.85 14.23
C LYS A 141 2.51 2.54 12.85
N VAL A 142 1.67 2.45 11.81
CA VAL A 142 2.10 2.25 10.41
C VAL A 142 2.75 3.54 9.91
N ARG A 143 4.00 3.49 9.41
CA ARG A 143 4.72 4.65 8.88
C ARG A 143 4.04 5.13 7.59
N ARG A 144 3.55 6.39 7.53
CA ARG A 144 2.74 6.88 6.40
C ARG A 144 3.30 8.14 5.75
N HIS A 145 3.38 8.12 4.43
CA HIS A 145 3.27 9.32 3.57
C HIS A 145 2.17 9.05 2.56
N PRO A 146 0.89 9.10 2.96
CA PRO A 146 -0.20 8.70 2.09
C PRO A 146 -0.51 9.85 1.12
N TYR A 147 -0.57 9.55 -0.18
CA TYR A 147 -0.96 10.48 -1.23
C TYR A 147 -2.28 10.04 -1.90
N GLY A 148 -3.03 11.00 -2.45
CA GLY A 148 -4.21 10.73 -3.29
C GLY A 148 -5.38 10.00 -2.60
N ARG A 149 -5.96 8.98 -3.26
CA ARG A 149 -7.12 8.23 -2.75
C ARG A 149 -6.81 7.46 -1.46
N PHE A 150 -5.59 6.97 -1.33
CA PHE A 150 -5.14 6.28 -0.13
C PHE A 150 -5.11 7.19 1.11
N SER A 151 -4.74 8.48 0.96
CA SER A 151 -4.84 9.42 2.08
C SER A 151 -6.29 9.70 2.49
N SER A 152 -7.21 9.71 1.52
CA SER A 152 -8.64 9.83 1.81
C SER A 152 -9.18 8.59 2.54
N PHE A 153 -8.79 7.39 2.11
CA PHE A 153 -9.15 6.14 2.80
C PHE A 153 -8.64 6.13 4.23
N ILE A 154 -7.36 6.44 4.46
CA ILE A 154 -6.78 6.47 5.80
C ILE A 154 -7.47 7.52 6.68
N ARG A 155 -7.82 8.69 6.13
CA ARG A 155 -8.60 9.70 6.85
C ARG A 155 -9.96 9.14 7.26
N ASP A 156 -10.67 8.52 6.34
CA ASP A 156 -12.01 8.02 6.62
C ASP A 156 -11.94 6.80 7.57
N TRP A 157 -10.91 5.95 7.50
CA TRP A 157 -10.62 4.89 8.48
C TRP A 157 -10.43 5.48 9.88
N MET A 158 -9.61 6.52 10.03
CA MET A 158 -9.44 7.19 11.32
C MET A 158 -10.75 7.76 11.88
N LEU A 159 -11.74 8.07 11.02
CA LEU A 159 -13.04 8.62 11.41
C LEU A 159 -14.07 7.54 11.76
N HIS A 160 -14.13 6.46 10.98
CA HIS A 160 -15.22 5.48 11.01
C HIS A 160 -14.79 4.06 11.41
N GLY A 161 -13.49 3.76 11.42
CA GLY A 161 -12.99 2.44 11.79
C GLY A 161 -13.21 2.12 13.27
N ASN A 162 -12.88 0.89 13.65
CA ASN A 162 -13.15 0.41 14.99
C ASN A 162 -12.37 1.25 16.04
N LEU A 163 -13.12 2.04 16.81
CA LEU A 163 -12.64 2.92 17.87
C LEU A 163 -12.58 2.21 19.23
N THR A 164 -12.50 0.88 19.29
CA THR A 164 -12.31 0.15 20.57
C THR A 164 -11.07 0.56 21.33
N SER A 165 -10.20 1.42 20.77
CA SER A 165 -9.14 2.05 21.54
C SER A 165 -9.72 2.95 22.63
N LYS A 166 -9.30 2.70 23.86
CA LYS A 166 -9.41 3.62 25.00
C LYS A 166 -8.49 4.85 24.81
N MET A 167 -8.19 5.21 23.56
CA MET A 167 -7.21 6.22 23.22
C MET A 167 -7.79 7.59 23.51
N ARG A 168 -7.04 8.34 24.31
CA ARG A 168 -7.41 9.72 24.61
C ARG A 168 -6.99 10.59 23.42
N PRO A 169 -7.80 11.57 23.00
CA PRO A 169 -7.49 12.39 21.83
C PRO A 169 -6.11 13.08 21.89
N GLU A 170 -5.58 13.32 23.08
CA GLU A 170 -4.26 13.90 23.32
C GLU A 170 -3.10 12.96 22.90
N GLN A 171 -3.34 11.64 22.84
CA GLN A 171 -2.36 10.66 22.35
C GLN A 171 -2.25 10.66 20.83
N LEU A 172 -3.33 11.01 20.11
CA LEU A 172 -3.31 11.19 18.65
C LEU A 172 -2.32 12.29 18.24
N VAL A 173 -2.20 13.33 19.06
CA VAL A 173 -1.29 14.46 18.85
C VAL A 173 0.17 14.01 18.79
N GLN A 174 0.56 12.98 19.52
CA GLN A 174 1.94 12.48 19.53
C GLN A 174 2.27 11.59 18.33
N LEU A 175 1.28 11.18 17.54
CA LEU A 175 1.42 10.18 16.48
C LEU A 175 1.54 10.78 15.07
N PHE A 176 1.43 12.11 14.94
CA PHE A 176 1.66 12.81 13.66
C PHE A 176 2.97 13.60 13.73
N ASP A 177 3.96 13.24 12.91
CA ASP A 177 5.14 14.08 12.68
C ASP A 177 4.82 15.15 11.61
N GLY A 178 5.03 16.43 11.93
CA GLY A 178 5.00 17.53 10.97
C GLY A 178 3.69 18.33 10.82
N GLY A 179 3.70 19.30 9.90
CA GLY A 179 2.69 20.36 9.75
C GLY A 179 1.28 19.93 9.32
N TRP A 180 1.05 18.65 9.05
CA TRP A 180 -0.27 18.09 8.73
C TRP A 180 -1.03 17.60 9.98
N LYS A 181 -0.34 17.51 11.11
CA LYS A 181 -0.87 17.09 12.41
C LYS A 181 -2.12 17.86 12.83
N ASP A 182 -2.05 19.19 12.79
CA ASP A 182 -3.15 20.04 13.25
C ASP A 182 -4.39 19.89 12.36
N TYR A 183 -4.19 19.69 11.05
CA TYR A 183 -5.26 19.45 10.08
C TYR A 183 -5.99 18.11 10.34
N PHE A 184 -5.24 17.02 10.55
CA PHE A 184 -5.84 15.71 10.81
C PHE A 184 -6.54 15.65 12.18
N LEU A 185 -5.95 16.29 13.20
CA LEU A 185 -6.57 16.40 14.52
C LEU A 185 -7.86 17.22 14.47
N GLN A 186 -7.85 18.36 13.79
CA GLN A 186 -9.03 19.20 13.63
C GLN A 186 -10.17 18.42 12.97
N ILE A 187 -9.90 17.69 11.88
CA ILE A 187 -10.90 16.86 11.21
C ILE A 187 -11.45 15.78 12.14
N PHE A 188 -10.58 15.10 12.89
CA PHE A 188 -10.99 14.08 13.85
C PHE A 188 -11.93 14.64 14.93
N PHE A 189 -11.60 15.78 15.53
CA PHE A 189 -12.41 16.42 16.56
C PHE A 189 -13.73 16.98 16.02
N GLU A 190 -13.71 17.70 14.89
CA GLU A 190 -14.91 18.28 14.30
C GLU A 190 -15.96 17.22 13.92
N GLN A 191 -15.51 16.07 13.42
CA GLN A 191 -16.41 14.99 13.00
C GLN A 191 -16.95 14.17 14.18
N ARG A 192 -16.12 13.88 15.20
CA ARG A 192 -16.60 13.24 16.45
C ARG A 192 -17.73 14.06 17.10
N LEU A 193 -17.65 15.38 17.00
CA LEU A 193 -18.68 16.30 17.51
C LEU A 193 -19.95 16.31 16.64
N ARG A 194 -19.87 15.96 15.35
CA ARG A 194 -20.99 15.99 14.39
C ARG A 194 -21.89 14.74 14.40
N ARG A 195 -21.54 13.67 15.14
CA ARG A 195 -22.21 12.34 15.12
C ARG A 195 -22.35 11.79 13.69
N CYS A 196 -21.33 11.05 13.27
CA CYS A 196 -21.05 10.70 11.88
C CYS A 196 -22.11 9.82 11.17
N ASP A 197 -22.34 10.18 9.91
CA ASP A 197 -23.00 9.42 8.85
C ASP A 197 -22.35 8.03 8.59
N THR A 198 -23.07 7.19 7.83
CA THR A 198 -22.59 5.93 7.23
C THR A 198 -21.22 6.11 6.52
N PRO A 199 -20.21 5.27 6.82
CA PRO A 199 -18.87 5.33 6.23
C PRO A 199 -18.89 5.24 4.69
N PRO A 200 -17.94 5.87 3.97
CA PRO A 200 -17.98 5.87 2.50
C PRO A 200 -17.83 4.47 1.88
N TRP A 201 -17.02 3.59 2.47
CA TRP A 201 -16.87 2.19 2.00
C TRP A 201 -18.14 1.34 2.20
N GLU A 202 -19.06 1.72 3.09
CA GLU A 202 -20.36 1.06 3.21
C GLU A 202 -21.34 1.51 2.12
N LYS A 203 -21.18 2.72 1.58
CA LYS A 203 -22.01 3.25 0.49
C LYS A 203 -21.50 2.83 -0.89
N ASP A 204 -20.18 2.88 -1.08
CA ASP A 204 -19.50 2.46 -2.30
C ASP A 204 -18.11 1.90 -1.92
N PRO A 205 -17.93 0.58 -1.88
CA PRO A 205 -16.63 -0.05 -1.67
C PRO A 205 -15.57 0.43 -2.68
N CYS A 206 -15.99 0.97 -3.83
CA CYS A 206 -15.09 1.50 -4.84
C CYS A 206 -14.65 2.95 -4.63
N ALA A 207 -15.06 3.61 -3.53
CA ALA A 207 -14.79 5.03 -3.27
C ALA A 207 -13.30 5.42 -3.26
N TYR A 208 -12.41 4.45 -2.97
CA TYR A 208 -10.97 4.65 -2.84
C TYR A 208 -10.16 4.07 -4.00
N HIS A 209 -10.83 3.50 -5.01
CA HIS A 209 -10.18 2.91 -6.17
C HIS A 209 -9.87 3.97 -7.23
N LEU A 210 -8.84 3.70 -8.03
CA LEU A 210 -8.50 4.50 -9.20
C LEU A 210 -9.24 3.94 -10.42
N HIS A 211 -10.19 4.72 -10.94
CA HIS A 211 -10.94 4.42 -12.16
C HIS A 211 -10.68 5.51 -13.20
N PHE A 212 -10.26 5.11 -14.39
CA PHE A 212 -10.17 5.98 -15.57
C PHE A 212 -11.19 5.50 -16.60
N GLY A 213 -12.07 6.39 -17.07
CA GLY A 213 -13.13 6.05 -18.04
C GLY A 213 -14.19 5.08 -17.51
N GLU A 214 -14.75 4.23 -18.39
CA GLU A 214 -15.80 3.24 -18.08
C GLU A 214 -15.29 1.97 -17.37
N SER A 215 -14.14 2.04 -16.68
CA SER A 215 -13.53 0.87 -16.03
C SER A 215 -14.41 0.30 -14.91
N LYS A 216 -15.21 -0.71 -15.23
CA LYS A 216 -16.05 -1.51 -14.31
C LYS A 216 -15.27 -2.60 -13.55
N ARG A 217 -13.94 -2.51 -13.43
CA ARG A 217 -13.08 -3.59 -12.91
C ARG A 217 -12.70 -3.45 -11.43
N CYS A 218 -13.58 -2.88 -10.62
CA CYS A 218 -13.46 -2.95 -9.16
C CYS A 218 -13.96 -4.35 -8.74
N GLN A 219 -13.13 -5.17 -8.09
CA GLN A 219 -13.60 -6.50 -7.64
C GLN A 219 -14.73 -6.37 -6.62
N ALA A 220 -14.79 -5.26 -5.88
CA ALA A 220 -15.89 -4.96 -4.97
C ALA A 220 -17.27 -4.70 -5.64
N ARG A 221 -17.35 -4.70 -6.98
CA ARG A 221 -18.62 -4.64 -7.75
C ARG A 221 -18.94 -5.94 -8.51
N ALA A 222 -18.11 -6.97 -8.40
CA ALA A 222 -18.27 -8.24 -9.11
C ALA A 222 -19.10 -9.25 -8.31
#